data_AF-A0A2V7KM60-F1
#
_entry.id   AF-A0A2V7KM60-F1
#
_cell.length_a   1.000
_cell.length_b   1.000
_cell.length_c   1.000
_cell.angle_alpha   90.00
_cell.angle_beta   90.00
_cell.angle_gamma   90.00
#
_symmetry.space_group_name_H-M   'P 1'
#
loop_
_entity.id
_entity.type
_entity.pdbx_description
1 polymer ?
#
loop_
_entity_poly.entity_id
_entity_poly.type
_entity_poly.pdbx_seq_one_letter_code
_entity_poly.pdbx_strand_id
1 'polypeptide(L)' 'MGDFRGPGEFRRYLDIARSSLHEIEGILELVDALGYLEKEELRFIRIKRSNCARLVYALLRKIDEAAKRV' A
#
# COMPACT_ATOMS: atom_id res chain seq x y z
N MET A 1 12.77 2.65 18.14
CA MET A 1 13.21 1.95 16.91
C MET A 1 12.77 0.51 17.10
N GLY A 2 11.71 0.07 16.40
CA GLY A 2 11.01 -1.18 16.72
C GLY A 2 11.89 -2.41 16.47
N ASP A 3 11.90 -3.30 17.45
CA ASP A 3 12.45 -4.66 17.39
C ASP A 3 11.71 -5.43 16.29
N PHE A 4 12.37 -5.71 15.16
CA PHE A 4 11.79 -6.52 14.07
C PHE A 4 11.79 -7.99 14.50
N ARG A 5 10.66 -8.52 14.96
CA ARG A 5 10.52 -9.90 15.45
C ARG A 5 10.32 -10.91 14.31
N GLY A 6 11.10 -10.76 13.24
CA GLY A 6 11.20 -11.70 12.13
C GLY A 6 10.13 -11.56 11.04
N PRO A 7 10.13 -12.49 10.06
CA PRO A 7 9.34 -12.39 8.83
C PRO A 7 7.82 -12.27 9.03
N GLY A 8 7.28 -12.87 10.09
CA GLY A 8 5.85 -12.84 10.39
C GLY A 8 5.34 -11.44 10.79
N GLU A 9 6.10 -10.72 11.61
CA GLU A 9 5.75 -9.35 12.01
C GLU A 9 5.91 -8.37 10.84
N PHE A 10 6.96 -8.55 10.03
CA PHE A 10 7.12 -7.74 8.81
C PHE A 10 5.97 -7.97 7.83
N ARG A 11 5.51 -9.21 7.64
CA ARG A 11 4.32 -9.50 6.84
C ARG A 11 3.09 -8.77 7.37
N ARG A 12 2.86 -8.81 8.69
CA ARG A 12 1.74 -8.10 9.32
C ARG A 12 1.76 -6.60 9.02
N TYR A 13 2.93 -5.95 9.05
CA TYR A 13 3.04 -4.54 8.66
C TYR A 13 2.71 -4.30 7.19
N LEU A 14 3.10 -5.21 6.29
CA LEU A 14 2.74 -5.10 4.88
C LEU A 14 1.24 -5.31 4.64
N ASP A 15 0.58 -6.19 5.40
CA ASP A 15 -0.88 -6.34 5.35
C ASP A 15 -1.59 -5.06 5.81
N ILE A 16 -1.11 -4.42 6.88
CA ILE A 16 -1.62 -3.11 7.33
C ILE A 16 -1.45 -2.06 6.23
N ALA A 17 -0.24 -1.95 5.66
CA ALA A 17 0.04 -1.01 4.59
C ALA A 17 -0.84 -1.25 3.35
N ARG A 18 -1.10 -2.53 3.01
CA ARG A 18 -2.02 -2.89 1.92
C ARG A 18 -3.43 -2.39 2.21
N SER A 19 -3.95 -2.59 3.42
CA SER A 19 -5.28 -2.10 3.80
C SER A 19 -5.36 -0.57 3.74
N SER A 20 -4.39 0.14 4.30
CA SER A 20 -4.34 1.61 4.22
C SER A 20 -4.27 2.13 2.78
N LEU A 21 -3.61 1.42 1.87
CA LEU A 21 -3.61 1.78 0.45
C LEU A 21 -4.98 1.61 -0.23
N HIS A 22 -5.85 0.73 0.26
CA HIS A 22 -7.24 0.64 -0.22
C HIS A 22 -8.07 1.79 0.33
N GLU A 23 -7.91 2.11 1.61
CA GLU A 23 -8.57 3.28 2.23
C GLU A 23 -8.18 4.57 1.51
N ILE A 24 -6.89 4.77 1.19
CA ILE A 24 -6.43 5.94 0.42
C ILE A 24 -7.08 5.98 -0.97
N GLU A 25 -7.24 4.84 -1.66
CA GLU A 25 -7.91 4.86 -2.97
C GLU A 25 -9.36 5.36 -2.84
N GLY A 26 -10.10 4.87 -1.84
CA GLY A 26 -11.46 5.34 -1.58
C GLY A 26 -11.52 6.83 -1.21
N ILE A 27 -10.56 7.33 -0.43
CA ILE A 27 -10.43 8.76 -0.15
C ILE A 27 -10.19 9.55 -1.44
N LEU A 28 -9.33 9.07 -2.34
CA LEU A 28 -9.06 9.74 -3.62
C LEU A 28 -10.27 9.74 -4.54
N GLU A 29 -11.09 8.69 -4.54
CA GLU A 29 -12.36 8.66 -5.26
C GLU A 29 -13.34 9.72 -4.74
N LEU A 30 -13.44 9.87 -3.41
CA LEU A 30 -14.28 10.91 -2.80
C LEU A 30 -13.77 12.32 -3.08
N VAL A 31 -12.46 12.53 -3.00
CA VAL A 31 -11.81 13.81 -3.32
C VAL A 31 -12.07 14.23 -4.77
N ASP A 32 -12.03 13.28 -5.70
CA ASP A 32 -12.38 13.47 -7.12
C ASP A 32 -13.85 13.87 -7.27
N ALA A 33 -14.76 13.08 -6.67
CA ALA A 33 -16.20 13.28 -6.76
C ALA A 33 -16.66 14.62 -6.16
N LEU A 34 -15.99 15.09 -5.10
CA LEU A 34 -16.31 16.34 -4.43
C LEU A 34 -15.55 17.55 -5.01
N GLY A 35 -14.64 17.33 -5.97
CA GLY A 35 -13.90 18.40 -6.63
C GLY A 35 -12.94 19.15 -5.70
N TYR A 36 -12.37 18.47 -4.70
CA TYR A 36 -11.45 19.11 -3.75
C TYR A 36 -10.05 19.35 -4.32
N LEU A 37 -9.65 18.63 -5.36
CA LEU A 37 -8.36 18.76 -6.02
C LEU A 37 -8.54 18.88 -7.54
N GLU A 38 -7.61 19.57 -8.20
CA GLU A 38 -7.54 19.60 -9.65
C GLU A 38 -7.16 18.22 -10.21
N LYS A 39 -7.58 17.93 -11.45
CA LYS A 39 -7.33 16.63 -12.09
C LYS A 39 -5.85 16.27 -12.15
N GLU A 40 -4.97 17.25 -12.40
CA GLU A 40 -3.52 17.00 -12.47
C GLU A 40 -2.93 16.68 -11.09
N GLU A 41 -3.36 17.37 -10.03
CA GLU A 41 -2.94 17.07 -8.66
C GLU A 41 -3.35 15.65 -8.25
N LEU A 42 -4.61 15.29 -8.52
CA LEU A 42 -5.14 13.97 -8.27
C LEU A 42 -4.38 12.89 -9.06
N ARG A 43 -4.04 13.16 -10.32
CA ARG A 43 -3.25 12.26 -11.17
C ARG A 43 -1.89 11.97 -10.55
N PHE A 44 -1.17 13.00 -10.09
CA PHE A 44 0.13 12.79 -9.42
C PHE A 44 0.01 11.97 -8.14
N ILE A 45 -1.03 12.21 -7.33
CA ILE A 45 -1.25 11.46 -6.08
C ILE A 45 -1.59 9.99 -6.37
N ARG A 46 -2.46 9.73 -7.35
CA ARG A 46 -2.81 8.36 -7.79
C ARG A 46 -1.57 7.58 -8.29
N ILE A 47 -0.64 8.24 -8.97
CA ILE A 47 0.64 7.63 -9.39
C ILE A 47 1.48 7.22 -8.17
N LYS A 48 1.63 8.11 -7.18
CA LYS A 48 2.38 7.81 -5.95
C LYS A 48 1.76 6.61 -5.21
N ARG A 49 0.44 6.64 -5.00
CA ARG A 49 -0.30 5.53 -4.38
C ARG A 49 -0.11 4.23 -5.15
N SER A 50 -0.19 4.26 -6.48
CA SER A 50 0.00 3.07 -7.34
C SER A 50 1.40 2.48 -7.20
N ASN A 51 2.43 3.31 -7.12
CA ASN A 51 3.81 2.85 -6.92
C ASN A 51 4.00 2.20 -5.54
N CYS A 52 3.44 2.78 -4.48
CA CYS A 52 3.44 2.18 -3.15
C CYS A 52 2.70 0.84 -3.12
N ALA A 53 1.55 0.75 -3.79
CA ALA A 53 0.80 -0.50 -3.91
C ALA A 53 1.64 -1.59 -4.58
N ARG A 54 2.24 -1.31 -5.74
CA ARG A 54 3.10 -2.28 -6.45
C ARG A 54 4.22 -2.80 -5.55
N LEU A 55 4.87 -1.93 -4.79
CA LEU A 55 5.92 -2.31 -3.84
C LEU A 55 5.39 -3.24 -2.75
N VAL A 56 4.31 -2.86 -2.06
CA VAL A 56 3.71 -3.65 -0.97
C VAL A 56 3.27 -5.02 -1.48
N TYR A 57 2.57 -5.08 -2.62
CA TYR A 57 2.15 -6.34 -3.23
C TYR A 57 3.33 -7.22 -3.66
N ALA A 58 4.39 -6.64 -4.21
CA ALA A 58 5.58 -7.38 -4.57
C ALA A 58 6.26 -8.01 -3.34
N LEU A 59 6.38 -7.25 -2.24
CA LEU A 59 6.97 -7.74 -1.00
C LEU A 59 6.13 -8.83 -0.33
N LEU A 60 4.80 -8.65 -0.25
CA LEU A 60 3.89 -9.68 0.28
C LEU A 60 4.06 -11.01 -0.47
N ARG A 61 4.09 -10.96 -1.81
CA ARG A 61 4.32 -12.16 -2.63
C ARG A 61 5.68 -12.80 -2.35
N LYS A 62 6.74 -12.00 -2.22
CA LYS A 62 8.09 -12.51 -1.95
C LYS A 62 8.20 -13.17 -0.57
N ILE A 63 7.53 -12.64 0.44
CA ILE A 63 7.47 -13.26 1.76
C ILE A 63 6.68 -14.56 1.72
N ASP A 64 5.54 -14.61 1.01
CA ASP A 64 4.77 -15.85 0.85
C ASP A 64 5.55 -16.93 0.12
N GLU A 65 6.28 -16.55 -0.94
CA GLU A 65 7.20 -17.45 -1.64
C GLU A 65 8.31 -17.97 -0.73
N ALA A 66 8.87 -17.12 0.15
CA ALA A 66 9.91 -17.51 1.09
C ALA A 66 9.36 -18.46 2.17
N ALA A 67 8.18 -18.18 2.72
CA ALA A 67 7.53 -19.02 3.74
C ALA A 67 7.21 -20.43 3.23
N LYS A 68 6.96 -20.62 1.93
CA LYS A 68 6.73 -21.93 1.31
C LYS A 68 8.00 -22.77 1.08
N ARG A 69 9.19 -22.15 1.19
CA ARG A 69 10.48 -22.83 1.01
C ARG A 69 11.07 -23.37 2.31
N VAL A 70 10.46 -23.02 3.44
CA VAL A 70 10.81 -23.47 4.80
C VAL A 70 9.86 -24.59 5.20
#